data_AF-A0A7X8LLP9-F1
#
_entry.id   AF-A0A7X8LLP9-F1
#
_cell.length_a   1.000
_cell.length_b   1.000
_cell.length_c   1.000
_cell.angle_alpha   90.00
_cell.angle_beta   90.00
_cell.angle_gamma   90.00
#
_symmetry.space_group_name_H-M   'P 1'
#
loop_
_entity.id
_entity.type
_entity.pdbx_description
1 polymer ?
#
loop_
_entity_poly.entity_id
_entity_poly.type
_entity_poly.pdbx_seq_one_letter_code
_entity_poly.pdbx_strand_id
1 'polypeptide(L)'
;MNKRVALAELSPLIEEALEGGKEVIFTVTGHSMAPLLRHGRDKICLVKTGGQILHKYDLPLYVRPDGKYILHRIIGVKKEGYVTAGDHQGSKEFPVLPGQVIGVVKGIWRDEQYISCDDFRYRLYSRLWVFLFPIRRFYYRFKGFLAKGAKV
;
A
#
# COMPACT_ATOMS: atom_id res chain seq x y z
N MET A 1 6.91 -15.99 21.42
CA MET A 1 5.87 -16.61 20.56
C MET A 1 5.10 -15.47 19.90
N ASN A 2 5.29 -15.20 18.61
CA ASN A 2 4.60 -14.09 17.93
C ASN A 2 3.21 -14.56 17.50
N LYS A 3 2.16 -14.11 18.18
CA LYS A 3 0.78 -14.41 17.80
C LYS A 3 0.43 -13.60 16.54
N ARG A 4 0.08 -14.30 15.45
CA ARG A 4 -0.43 -13.66 14.23
C ARG A 4 -1.92 -13.47 14.42
N VAL A 5 -2.37 -12.23 14.39
CA VAL A 5 -3.77 -11.84 14.57
C VAL A 5 -4.23 -11.17 13.28
N ALA A 6 -5.46 -11.45 12.85
CA ALA A 6 -6.02 -10.81 11.66
C ALA A 6 -6.18 -9.31 11.90
N LEU A 7 -5.88 -8.49 10.89
CA LEU A 7 -5.91 -7.04 11.06
C LEU A 7 -7.31 -6.52 11.40
N ALA A 8 -8.35 -7.23 10.94
CA ALA A 8 -9.75 -6.95 11.28
C ALA A 8 -10.08 -7.15 12.77
N GLU A 9 -9.37 -8.04 13.48
CA GLU A 9 -9.58 -8.24 14.92
C GLU A 9 -8.91 -7.13 15.74
N LEU A 10 -7.83 -6.55 15.22
CA LEU A 10 -7.10 -5.44 15.86
C LEU A 10 -7.60 -4.07 15.44
N SER A 11 -8.53 -3.99 14.48
CA SER A 11 -8.88 -2.71 13.88
C SER A 11 -9.43 -1.66 14.85
N PRO A 12 -10.30 -2.00 15.84
CA PRO A 12 -10.78 -0.99 16.77
C PRO A 12 -9.63 -0.37 17.56
N LEU A 13 -8.65 -1.17 17.96
CA LEU A 13 -7.46 -0.71 18.69
C LEU A 13 -6.53 0.13 17.80
N ILE A 14 -6.40 -0.25 16.52
CA ILE A 14 -5.61 0.52 15.56
C ILE A 14 -6.25 1.90 15.36
N GLU A 15 -7.56 1.93 15.09
CA GLU A 15 -8.31 3.17 14.88
C GLU A 15 -8.27 4.06 16.12
N GLU A 16 -8.54 3.51 17.31
CA GLU A 16 -8.46 4.24 18.59
C GLU A 16 -7.05 4.82 18.84
N ALA A 17 -6.00 4.03 18.60
CA ALA A 17 -4.63 4.49 18.76
C ALA A 17 -4.31 5.65 17.80
N LEU A 18 -4.71 5.54 16.53
CA LEU A 18 -4.50 6.59 15.53
C LEU A 18 -5.33 7.85 15.82
N GLU A 19 -6.57 7.70 16.29
CA GLU A 19 -7.42 8.82 16.72
C GLU A 19 -6.83 9.55 17.92
N GLY A 20 -6.22 8.82 18.85
CA GLY A 20 -5.42 9.38 19.94
C GLY A 20 -4.08 9.98 19.51
N GLY A 21 -3.79 10.08 18.21
CA GLY A 21 -2.55 10.63 17.67
C GLY A 21 -1.31 9.75 17.85
N LYS A 22 -1.49 8.47 18.22
CA LYS A 22 -0.39 7.52 18.38
C LYS A 22 0.01 6.92 17.03
N GLU A 23 1.24 6.46 16.95
CA GLU A 23 1.72 5.67 15.82
C GLU A 23 1.42 4.19 16.04
N VAL A 24 1.01 3.49 14.99
CA VAL A 24 0.75 2.06 15.04
C VAL A 24 1.76 1.33 14.18
N ILE A 25 2.51 0.40 14.78
CA ILE A 25 3.55 -0.37 14.11
C ILE A 25 3.15 -1.84 14.05
N PHE A 26 3.11 -2.42 12.85
CA PHE A 26 2.83 -3.85 12.67
C PHE A 26 3.55 -4.43 11.44
N THR A 27 3.74 -5.75 11.48
CA THR A 27 4.36 -6.50 10.38
C THR A 27 3.39 -6.68 9.22
N VAL A 28 3.83 -6.35 8.02
CA VAL A 28 3.01 -6.51 6.81
C VAL A 28 2.94 -7.98 6.38
N THR A 29 1.76 -8.38 5.90
CA THR A 29 1.53 -9.70 5.31
C THR A 29 1.01 -9.55 3.88
N GLY A 30 1.00 -10.64 3.11
CA GLY A 30 0.79 -10.62 1.66
C GLY A 30 2.01 -10.19 0.82
N HIS A 31 1.85 -10.30 -0.50
CA HIS A 31 2.87 -9.98 -1.52
C HIS A 31 2.43 -8.85 -2.47
N SER A 32 1.27 -8.23 -2.24
CA SER A 32 0.73 -7.19 -3.15
C SER A 32 1.64 -5.97 -3.24
N MET A 33 2.35 -5.65 -2.15
CA MET A 33 3.29 -4.54 -2.06
C MET A 33 4.74 -4.94 -2.33
N ALA A 34 5.01 -6.15 -2.80
CA ALA A 34 6.36 -6.52 -3.22
C ALA A 34 6.78 -5.71 -4.47
N PRO A 35 8.07 -5.33 -4.62
CA PRO A 35 9.21 -5.61 -3.75
C PRO A 35 9.42 -4.53 -2.66
N LEU A 36 8.55 -3.51 -2.57
CA LEU A 36 8.69 -2.47 -1.54
C LEU A 36 8.59 -3.07 -0.15
N LEU A 37 7.59 -3.91 0.10
CA LEU A 37 7.33 -4.55 1.39
C LEU A 37 7.57 -6.05 1.31
N ARG A 38 8.41 -6.56 2.21
CA ARG A 38 8.74 -7.99 2.32
C ARG A 38 7.74 -8.68 3.25
N HIS A 39 7.01 -9.64 2.68
CA HIS A 39 6.04 -10.47 3.39
C HIS A 39 6.61 -11.03 4.71
N GLY A 40 5.94 -10.72 5.83
CA GLY A 40 6.26 -11.28 7.15
C GLY A 40 7.58 -10.80 7.75
N ARG A 41 8.24 -9.79 7.16
CA ARG A 41 9.53 -9.26 7.63
C ARG A 41 9.48 -7.76 7.88
N ASP A 42 9.06 -7.00 6.88
CA ASP A 42 9.01 -5.54 6.99
C ASP A 42 7.85 -5.12 7.90
N LYS A 43 8.06 -4.10 8.73
CA LYS A 43 7.00 -3.48 9.52
C LYS A 43 6.71 -2.09 8.97
N ILE A 44 5.48 -1.63 9.07
CA ILE A 44 5.10 -0.26 8.71
C ILE A 44 4.78 0.53 9.96
N CYS A 45 5.12 1.81 9.96
CA CYS A 45 4.63 2.80 10.91
C CYS A 45 3.47 3.55 10.25
N LEU A 46 2.27 3.35 10.79
CA LEU A 46 1.03 3.97 10.35
C LEU A 46 0.69 5.15 11.27
N VAL A 47 0.31 6.27 10.67
CA VAL A 47 -0.14 7.47 11.37
C VAL A 47 -1.49 7.91 10.83
N LYS A 48 -2.28 8.63 11.66
CA LYS A 48 -3.52 9.23 11.21
C LYS A 48 -3.22 10.27 10.14
N THR A 49 -4.08 10.37 9.13
CA THR A 49 -3.94 11.40 8.08
C THR A 49 -4.20 12.81 8.60
N GLY A 50 -4.82 12.96 9.78
CA GLY A 50 -5.14 14.27 10.37
C GLY A 50 -6.09 15.11 9.51
N GLY A 51 -6.95 14.47 8.70
CA GLY A 51 -7.83 15.16 7.76
C GLY A 51 -7.13 15.70 6.51
N GLN A 52 -5.84 15.45 6.35
CA GLN A 52 -5.10 15.86 5.16
C GLN A 52 -5.51 15.01 3.96
N ILE A 53 -5.64 15.68 2.81
CA ILE A 53 -5.85 15.01 1.54
C ILE A 53 -4.54 14.32 1.17
N LEU A 54 -4.62 13.01 0.92
CA LEU A 54 -3.48 12.24 0.46
C LEU A 54 -3.12 12.56 -0.99
N HIS A 55 -1.83 12.47 -1.28
CA HIS A 55 -1.24 12.80 -2.55
C HIS A 55 -0.84 11.54 -3.32
N LYS A 56 -0.54 11.74 -4.60
CA LYS A 56 0.06 10.70 -5.42
C LYS A 56 1.36 10.23 -4.78
N TYR A 57 1.58 8.91 -4.79
CA TYR A 57 2.69 8.16 -4.20
C TYR A 57 2.56 7.79 -2.72
N ASP A 58 1.61 8.39 -1.99
CA ASP A 58 1.34 8.01 -0.60
C ASP A 58 0.88 6.55 -0.51
N LEU A 59 1.09 5.96 0.66
CA LEU A 59 0.79 4.56 0.93
C LEU A 59 -0.28 4.46 2.06
N PRO A 60 -1.57 4.66 1.74
CA PRO A 60 -2.65 4.53 2.71
C PRO A 60 -2.99 3.07 3.05
N LEU A 61 -3.41 2.88 4.30
CA LEU A 61 -4.21 1.73 4.73
C LEU A 61 -5.68 2.14 4.71
N TYR A 62 -6.52 1.39 4.01
CA TYR A 62 -7.95 1.65 3.91
C TYR A 62 -8.79 0.37 3.98
N VAL A 63 -10.07 0.51 4.28
CA VAL A 63 -11.04 -0.60 4.31
C VAL A 63 -11.89 -0.57 3.05
N ARG A 64 -11.91 -1.69 2.33
CA ARG A 64 -12.82 -1.89 1.21
C ARG A 64 -14.27 -2.05 1.68
N PRO A 65 -15.26 -1.88 0.79
CA PRO A 65 -16.66 -2.17 1.13
C PRO A 65 -16.91 -3.60 1.62
N ASP A 66 -16.07 -4.56 1.25
CA ASP A 66 -16.12 -5.95 1.72
C ASP A 66 -15.44 -6.16 3.09
N GLY A 67 -15.07 -5.09 3.79
CA GLY A 67 -14.46 -5.12 5.13
C GLY A 67 -12.97 -5.48 5.14
N LYS A 68 -12.34 -5.70 3.98
CA LYS A 68 -10.92 -6.06 3.91
C LYS A 68 -10.02 -4.84 4.00
N TYR A 69 -8.96 -5.01 4.78
CA TYR A 69 -7.89 -4.02 4.92
C TYR A 69 -6.93 -4.14 3.76
N ILE A 70 -6.69 -3.02 3.09
CA ILE A 70 -5.83 -2.94 1.93
C ILE A 70 -4.80 -1.84 2.15
N LEU A 71 -3.54 -2.21 1.92
CA LEU A 71 -2.40 -1.31 1.94
C LEU A 71 -1.86 -1.21 0.51
N HIS A 72 -2.20 -0.16 -0.21
CA HIS A 72 -1.82 0.04 -1.61
C HIS A 72 -1.39 1.48 -1.87
N ARG A 73 -0.49 1.66 -2.85
CA ARG A 73 0.04 2.99 -3.19
C ARG A 73 -0.96 3.77 -4.02
N ILE A 74 -1.10 5.06 -3.75
CA ILE A 74 -1.84 5.99 -4.61
C ILE A 74 -1.04 6.22 -5.89
N ILE A 75 -1.57 5.75 -7.01
CA ILE A 75 -0.98 5.94 -8.34
C ILE A 75 -1.66 7.09 -9.11
N GLY A 76 -2.76 7.62 -8.60
CA GLY A 76 -3.44 8.78 -9.15
C GLY A 76 -4.49 9.35 -8.19
N VAL A 77 -4.73 10.65 -8.26
CA VAL A 77 -5.75 11.36 -7.49
C VAL A 77 -6.75 11.92 -8.49
N LYS A 78 -8.05 11.70 -8.27
CA LYS A 78 -9.16 12.23 -9.07
C LYS A 78 -10.18 12.90 -8.17
N LYS A 79 -11.16 13.59 -8.77
CA LYS A 79 -12.24 14.27 -8.03
C LYS A 79 -13.07 13.29 -7.20
N GLU A 80 -13.28 12.08 -7.71
CA GLU A 80 -14.08 11.05 -7.05
C GLU A 80 -13.31 10.29 -5.96
N GLY A 81 -11.98 10.46 -5.87
CA GLY A 81 -11.14 9.78 -4.89
C GLY A 81 -9.81 9.31 -5.45
N TYR A 82 -9.20 8.35 -4.76
CA TYR A 82 -7.87 7.84 -5.07
C TYR A 82 -7.92 6.62 -5.99
N VAL A 83 -6.98 6.57 -6.93
CA VAL A 83 -6.64 5.36 -7.68
C VAL A 83 -5.45 4.72 -6.98
N THR A 84 -5.64 3.53 -6.41
CA THR A 84 -4.57 2.81 -5.71
C THR A 84 -4.20 1.52 -6.45
N ALA A 85 -2.98 1.02 -6.25
CA ALA A 85 -2.56 -0.28 -6.73
C ALA A 85 -1.44 -0.85 -5.84
N GLY A 86 -1.35 -2.18 -5.77
CA GLY A 86 -0.22 -2.85 -5.16
C GLY A 86 1.04 -2.73 -6.02
N ASP A 87 2.21 -2.60 -5.40
CA ASP A 87 3.48 -2.48 -6.13
C ASP A 87 3.80 -3.71 -7.01
N HIS A 88 3.25 -4.89 -6.69
CA HIS A 88 3.37 -6.13 -7.46
C HIS A 88 2.18 -6.39 -8.40
N GLN A 89 1.05 -5.71 -8.20
CA GLN A 89 -0.21 -6.03 -8.89
C GLN A 89 -0.53 -5.01 -9.99
N GLY A 90 -0.97 -5.50 -11.15
CA GLY A 90 -1.41 -4.64 -12.27
C GLY A 90 -2.86 -4.14 -12.15
N SER A 91 -3.62 -4.70 -11.20
CA SER A 91 -4.99 -4.32 -10.92
C SER A 91 -5.04 -3.01 -10.13
N LYS A 92 -5.91 -2.10 -10.57
CA LYS A 92 -6.14 -0.81 -9.92
C LYS A 92 -7.41 -0.88 -9.10
N GLU A 93 -7.41 -0.21 -7.96
CA GLU A 93 -8.60 0.01 -7.16
C GLU A 93 -9.02 1.47 -7.29
N PHE A 94 -10.27 1.67 -7.66
CA PHE A 94 -10.88 2.98 -7.83
C PHE A 94 -12.40 2.83 -7.81
N PRO A 95 -13.14 3.76 -7.17
CA PRO A 95 -12.63 4.83 -6.32
C PRO A 95 -12.30 4.33 -4.91
N VAL A 96 -11.18 4.79 -4.34
CA VAL A 96 -10.93 4.72 -2.89
C VAL A 96 -11.23 6.09 -2.30
N LEU A 97 -12.25 6.16 -1.45
CA LEU A 97 -12.70 7.41 -0.85
C LEU A 97 -11.80 7.81 0.33
N PRO A 98 -11.58 9.11 0.57
CA PRO A 98 -10.84 9.58 1.74
C PRO A 98 -11.40 9.04 3.07
N GLY A 99 -12.72 8.89 3.18
CA GLY A 99 -13.38 8.34 4.37
C GLY A 99 -13.11 6.84 4.62
N GLN A 100 -12.60 6.10 3.63
CA GLN A 100 -12.20 4.70 3.81
C GLN A 100 -10.78 4.57 4.39
N VAL A 101 -10.01 5.66 4.38
CA VAL A 101 -8.61 5.67 4.80
C VAL A 101 -8.54 5.74 6.31
N ILE A 102 -7.88 4.75 6.90
CA ILE A 102 -7.65 4.66 8.36
C ILE A 102 -6.41 5.46 8.74
N GLY A 103 -5.37 5.35 7.91
CA GLY A 103 -4.09 6.01 8.13
C GLY A 103 -3.18 5.92 6.91
N VAL A 104 -2.04 6.59 7.00
CA VAL A 104 -1.00 6.61 5.97
C VAL A 104 0.33 6.15 6.55
N VAL A 105 1.10 5.42 5.76
CA VAL A 105 2.41 4.93 6.19
C VAL A 105 3.41 6.09 6.21
N LYS A 106 3.93 6.40 7.40
CA LYS A 106 5.00 7.38 7.63
C LYS A 106 6.39 6.81 7.37
N GLY A 107 6.57 5.52 7.59
CA GLY A 107 7.85 4.85 7.32
C GLY A 107 7.78 3.34 7.43
N ILE A 108 8.87 2.70 7.03
CA ILE A 108 9.00 1.25 6.93
C ILE A 108 10.23 0.84 7.73
N TRP A 109 10.05 -0.08 8.66
CA TRP A 109 11.15 -0.80 9.30
C TRP A 109 11.51 -2.01 8.45
N ARG A 110 12.72 -1.98 7.90
CA ARG A 110 13.33 -3.09 7.17
C ARG A 110 14.47 -3.63 7.99
N ASP A 111 14.29 -4.84 8.50
CA ASP A 111 15.21 -5.45 9.45
C ASP A 111 15.36 -4.50 10.67
N GLU A 112 16.53 -3.90 10.91
CA GLU A 112 16.75 -2.92 11.98
C GLU A 112 16.77 -1.46 11.48
N GLN A 113 16.60 -1.23 10.19
CA GLN A 113 16.69 0.11 9.58
C GLN A 113 15.30 0.73 9.40
N TYR A 114 15.16 1.98 9.82
CA TYR A 114 13.98 2.79 9.53
C TYR A 114 14.17 3.55 8.22
N ILE A 115 13.22 3.37 7.29
CA ILE A 115 13.16 4.08 6.02
C ILE A 115 11.98 5.03 6.10
N SER A 116 12.23 6.34 6.06
CA SER A 116 11.16 7.33 6.08
C SER A 116 10.51 7.42 4.70
N CYS A 117 9.17 7.54 4.65
CA CYS A 117 8.47 7.84 3.41
C CYS A 117 8.79 9.25 2.88
N ASP A 118 9.36 10.11 3.72
CA ASP A 118 9.82 11.45 3.34
C ASP A 118 11.24 11.49 2.76
N ASP A 119 11.99 10.39 2.88
CA ASP A 119 13.34 10.32 2.37
C ASP A 119 13.38 10.48 0.85
N PHE A 120 14.35 11.25 0.37
CA PHE A 120 14.55 11.49 -1.06
C PHE A 120 14.66 10.18 -1.85
N ARG A 121 15.39 9.19 -1.32
CA ARG A 121 15.56 7.87 -1.94
C ARG A 121 14.23 7.13 -2.06
N TYR A 122 13.40 7.15 -1.02
CA TYR A 122 12.08 6.53 -1.03
C TYR A 122 11.15 7.22 -2.03
N ARG A 123 11.14 8.56 -2.04
CA ARG A 123 10.31 9.36 -2.96
C ARG A 123 10.71 9.12 -4.41
N LEU A 124 12.02 9.06 -4.70
CA LEU A 124 12.52 8.75 -6.04
C LEU A 124 12.12 7.33 -6.45
N TYR A 125 12.32 6.34 -5.58
CA TYR A 125 11.87 4.97 -5.82
C TYR A 125 10.37 4.92 -6.14
N SER A 126 9.54 5.57 -5.33
CA SER A 126 8.09 5.56 -5.47
C SER A 126 7.64 6.19 -6.79
N ARG A 127 8.27 7.31 -7.19
CA ARG A 127 8.02 7.97 -8.48
C ARG A 127 8.40 7.07 -9.66
N LEU A 128 9.60 6.49 -9.64
CA LEU A 128 10.06 5.57 -10.67
C LEU A 128 9.17 4.33 -10.77
N TRP A 129 8.76 3.77 -9.62
CA TRP A 129 7.92 2.58 -9.57
C TRP A 129 6.56 2.81 -10.23
N VAL A 130 5.91 3.94 -9.93
CA VAL A 130 4.63 4.32 -10.53
C VAL A 130 4.80 4.75 -11.99
N PHE A 131 5.90 5.41 -12.35
CA PHE A 131 6.20 5.77 -13.74
C PHE A 131 6.39 4.53 -14.64
N LEU A 132 7.02 3.48 -14.12
CA LEU A 132 7.22 2.21 -14.83
C LEU A 132 5.98 1.31 -14.83
N PHE A 133 4.93 1.67 -14.09
CA PHE A 133 3.67 0.91 -14.01
C PHE A 133 3.04 0.57 -15.39
N PRO A 134 2.84 1.51 -16.33
CA PRO A 134 2.29 1.19 -17.66
C PRO A 134 3.17 0.23 -18.46
N ILE A 135 4.50 0.38 -18.36
CA ILE A 135 5.47 -0.48 -19.06
C ILE A 135 5.36 -1.92 -18.52
N ARG A 136 5.28 -2.09 -17.20
CA ARG A 136 5.11 -3.41 -16.58
C ARG A 136 3.79 -4.05 -16.97
N ARG A 137 2.70 -3.28 -16.98
CA ARG A 137 1.39 -3.76 -17.46
C ARG A 137 1.47 -4.26 -18.91
N PHE A 138 2.19 -3.54 -19.75
CA PHE A 138 2.42 -3.96 -21.14
C PHE A 138 3.24 -5.25 -21.20
N TYR A 139 4.36 -5.33 -20.47
CA TYR A 139 5.19 -6.53 -20.40
C TYR A 139 4.41 -7.79 -19.99
N TYR A 140 3.62 -7.73 -18.92
CA TYR A 140 2.80 -8.88 -18.49
C TYR A 140 1.71 -9.23 -19.51
N ARG A 141 1.13 -8.23 -20.20
CA ARG A 141 0.16 -8.47 -21.28
C ARG A 141 0.80 -9.16 -22.49
N PHE A 142 2.03 -8.81 -22.84
CA PHE A 142 2.78 -9.45 -23.92
C PHE A 142 3.24 -10.87 -23.57
N LYS A 143 3.69 -11.12 -22.34
CA LYS A 143 3.99 -12.47 -21.87
C LYS A 143 2.75 -13.39 -21.89
N GLY A 144 1.59 -12.88 -21.51
CA GLY A 144 0.32 -13.61 -21.60
C GLY A 144 -0.10 -13.93 -23.04
N PHE A 145 0.26 -13.07 -24.00
CA PHE A 145 0.04 -13.29 -25.43
C PHE A 145 0.97 -14.38 -25.99
N LEU A 146 2.27 -14.33 -25.64
CA LEU A 146 3.26 -15.34 -26.03
C LEU A 146 2.96 -16.72 -25.43
N ALA A 147 2.50 -16.78 -24.17
CA ALA A 147 2.11 -18.03 -23.53
C ALA A 147 0.83 -18.67 -24.13
N LYS A 148 -0.04 -17.87 -24.75
CA LYS A 148 -1.20 -18.36 -25.51
C LYS A 148 -0.84 -18.80 -26.94
N GLY A 149 0.20 -18.21 -27.54
CA GLY A 149 0.70 -18.60 -28.87
C GLY A 149 1.48 -19.92 -28.89
N ALA A 150 1.99 -20.38 -27.75
CA ALA A 150 2.71 -21.66 -27.63
C ALA A 150 1.79 -22.87 -27.35
N LYS A 151 0.46 -22.69 -27.44
CA LYS A 151 -0.56 -23.73 -27.25
C LYS A 151 -1.43 -23.96 -28.50
N VAL A 152 -0.97 -23.52 -29.68
CA VAL A 152 -1.58 -23.82 -30.98
C VAL A 152 -0.63 -24.68 -31.78
#